data_AF-A1RV47-F1
#
_entry.id   AF-A1RV47-F1
#
_cell.length_a   1.000
_cell.length_b   1.000
_cell.length_c   1.000
_cell.angle_alpha   90.00
_cell.angle_beta   90.00
_cell.angle_gamma   90.00
#
_symmetry.space_group_name_H-M   'P 1'
#
loop_
_entity.id
_entity.type
_entity.pdbx_description
1 polymer ?
#
loop_
_entity_poly.entity_id
_entity_poly.type
_entity_poly.pdbx_seq_one_letter_code
_entity_poly.pdbx_strand_id
1 'polypeptide(L)'
;MRQKVEEYFRELEEKIDKEIEAFTVEWRQYEAFAQIQLREGFYTFIIFSWSDEEDCVIEYMIGDENAVIQPNHLDKLEVAVGIIKLAHELATQKFACLQRS
;
A
#
# COMPACT_ATOMS: atom_id res chain seq x y z
N MET A 1 -9.20 2.10 15.02
CA MET A 1 -8.64 1.66 13.71
C MET A 1 -8.23 2.79 12.77
N ARG A 2 -9.14 3.60 12.18
CA ARG A 2 -8.80 4.63 11.17
C ARG A 2 -7.53 5.45 11.47
N GLN A 3 -7.42 6.05 12.66
CA GLN A 3 -6.25 6.84 13.04
C GLN A 3 -4.93 6.05 13.00
N LYS A 4 -4.95 4.76 13.38
CA LYS A 4 -3.78 3.87 13.28
C LYS A 4 -3.40 3.63 11.81
N VAL A 5 -4.39 3.50 10.93
CA VAL A 5 -4.19 3.36 9.47
C VAL A 5 -3.65 4.66 8.87
N GLU A 6 -4.12 5.83 9.32
CA GLU A 6 -3.59 7.14 8.92
C GLU A 6 -2.11 7.27 9.30
N GLU A 7 -1.75 6.91 10.53
CA GLU A 7 -0.36 6.89 11.00
C GLU A 7 0.51 5.89 10.23
N TYR A 8 -0.03 4.72 9.90
CA TYR A 8 0.63 3.71 9.07
C TYR A 8 0.96 4.25 7.68
N PHE A 9 0.01 4.88 6.98
CA PHE A 9 0.27 5.41 5.64
C PHE A 9 1.24 6.58 5.66
N ARG A 10 1.19 7.45 6.67
CA ARG A 10 2.17 8.53 6.83
C ARG A 10 3.59 7.97 7.00
N GLU A 11 3.78 6.97 7.85
CA GLU A 11 5.10 6.35 8.05
C GLU A 11 5.57 5.59 6.80
N LEU A 12 4.65 4.94 6.08
CA LEU A 12 4.98 4.29 4.82
C LEU A 12 5.48 5.32 3.78
N GLU A 13 4.76 6.43 3.60
CA GLU A 13 5.13 7.53 2.71
C GLU A 13 6.53 8.07 3.04
N GLU A 14 6.81 8.35 4.32
CA GLU A 14 8.13 8.82 4.77
C GLU A 14 9.28 7.85 4.42
N LYS A 15 9.01 6.53 4.42
CA LYS A 15 10.03 5.51 4.11
C LYS A 15 10.26 5.33 2.60
N ILE A 16 9.29 5.67 1.76
CA ILE A 16 9.36 5.44 0.30
C ILE A 16 9.44 6.72 -0.54
N ASP A 17 9.39 7.90 0.08
CA ASP A 17 9.33 9.23 -0.57
C ASP A 17 10.32 9.42 -1.74
N LYS A 18 11.52 8.82 -1.65
CA LYS A 18 12.55 8.95 -2.70
C LYS A 18 12.29 8.12 -3.96
N GLU A 19 11.37 7.16 -3.90
CA GLU A 19 11.12 6.17 -4.95
C GLU A 19 9.85 6.43 -5.75
N ILE A 20 9.06 7.43 -5.36
CA ILE A 20 7.69 7.64 -5.84
C ILE A 20 7.49 9.05 -6.43
N GLU A 21 6.53 9.18 -7.35
CA GLU A 21 6.12 10.47 -7.93
C GLU A 21 4.94 11.09 -7.17
N ALA A 22 4.05 10.26 -6.64
CA ALA A 22 2.90 10.68 -5.86
C ALA A 22 2.42 9.58 -4.91
N PHE A 23 1.90 9.98 -3.76
CA PHE A 23 1.19 9.14 -2.80
C PHE A 23 -0.19 9.75 -2.54
N THR A 24 -1.26 9.02 -2.80
CA THR A 24 -2.62 9.46 -2.47
C THR A 24 -3.35 8.40 -1.66
N VAL A 25 -4.20 8.82 -0.72
CA VAL A 25 -5.05 7.92 0.07
C VAL A 25 -6.49 8.37 0.01
N GLU A 26 -7.36 7.49 -0.47
CA GLU A 26 -8.80 7.66 -0.44
C GLU A 26 -9.39 6.95 0.78
N TRP A 27 -10.20 7.67 1.55
CA TRP A 27 -10.78 7.17 2.80
C TRP A 27 -12.26 6.86 2.65
N ARG A 28 -12.64 5.65 3.04
CA ARG A 28 -14.03 5.20 3.18
C ARG A 28 -14.31 4.85 4.65
N GLN A 29 -15.53 4.41 4.94
CA GLN A 29 -15.96 4.18 6.32
C GLN A 29 -15.15 3.07 7.03
N TYR A 30 -14.79 2.02 6.30
CA TYR A 30 -14.16 0.79 6.80
C TYR A 30 -12.98 0.35 5.92
N GLU A 31 -12.50 1.24 5.06
CA GLU A 31 -11.50 0.95 4.04
C GLU A 31 -10.69 2.21 3.76
N ALA A 32 -9.41 2.01 3.46
CA ALA A 32 -8.52 3.03 2.95
C ALA A 32 -7.79 2.48 1.72
N PHE A 33 -7.78 3.25 0.64
CA PHE A 33 -7.16 2.89 -0.62
C PHE A 33 -6.01 3.83 -0.92
N ALA A 34 -4.78 3.32 -0.84
CA ALA A 34 -3.59 4.08 -1.20
C ALA A 34 -3.16 3.77 -2.63
N GLN A 35 -2.84 4.83 -3.38
CA GLN A 35 -2.25 4.75 -4.71
C GLN A 35 -0.85 5.37 -4.64
N ILE A 36 0.16 4.57 -4.96
CA ILE A 36 1.55 4.96 -4.93
C ILE A 36 2.06 4.94 -6.37
N GLN A 37 2.24 6.13 -6.95
CA GLN A 37 2.71 6.28 -8.31
C GLN A 37 4.23 6.15 -8.37
N LEU A 38 4.69 5.20 -9.16
CA LEU A 38 6.07 5.05 -9.61
C LEU A 38 6.26 5.76 -10.95
N ARG A 39 7.50 5.91 -11.37
CA ARG A 39 7.83 6.55 -12.65
C ARG A 39 7.14 5.84 -13.83
N GLU A 40 6.78 6.67 -14.83
CA GLU A 40 6.25 6.21 -16.12
C GLU A 40 4.89 5.49 -16.02
N GLY A 41 4.04 5.89 -15.07
CA GLY A 41 2.65 5.42 -15.00
C GLY A 41 2.48 3.99 -14.48
N PHE A 42 3.42 3.52 -13.66
CA PHE A 42 3.31 2.26 -12.93
C PHE A 42 2.95 2.54 -11.47
N TYR A 43 2.15 1.69 -10.84
CA TYR A 43 1.55 1.95 -9.55
C TYR A 43 1.68 0.75 -8.62
N THR A 44 1.78 1.06 -7.33
CA THR A 44 1.49 0.11 -6.26
C THR A 44 0.24 0.58 -5.54
N PHE A 45 -0.73 -0.30 -5.41
CA PHE A 45 -1.99 -0.06 -4.73
C PHE A 45 -2.04 -0.84 -3.43
N ILE A 46 -2.53 -0.21 -2.37
CA ILE A 46 -2.73 -0.85 -1.07
C ILE A 46 -4.17 -0.61 -0.64
N ILE A 47 -4.91 -1.68 -0.43
CA ILE A 47 -6.26 -1.64 0.15
C ILE A 47 -6.14 -2.12 1.59
N PHE A 48 -6.55 -1.29 2.53
CA PHE A 48 -6.61 -1.65 3.95
C PHE A 48 -8.07 -1.61 4.39
N SER A 49 -8.62 -2.77 4.72
CA SER A 49 -10.03 -2.93 5.12
C SER A 49 -10.14 -3.43 6.55
N TRP A 50 -11.11 -2.94 7.31
CA TRP A 50 -11.30 -3.32 8.70
C TRP A 50 -12.78 -3.32 9.10
N SER A 51 -13.21 -4.30 9.89
CA SER A 51 -14.54 -4.29 10.51
C SER A 51 -14.46 -3.70 11.93
N ASP A 52 -13.43 -4.08 12.69
CA ASP A 52 -13.11 -3.55 14.01
C ASP A 52 -11.58 -3.53 14.29
N GLU A 53 -11.14 -3.65 15.55
CA GLU A 53 -9.70 -3.67 15.87
C GLU A 53 -9.05 -5.07 15.81
N GLU A 54 -9.86 -6.13 15.82
CA GLU A 54 -9.43 -7.52 15.81
C GLU A 54 -9.53 -8.16 14.43
N ASP A 55 -10.34 -7.59 13.53
CA ASP A 55 -10.55 -8.08 12.17
C ASP A 55 -10.21 -7.02 11.11
N CYS A 56 -9.09 -7.24 10.42
CA CYS A 56 -8.59 -6.39 9.36
C CYS A 56 -7.83 -7.18 8.30
N VAL A 57 -7.82 -6.67 7.07
CA VAL A 57 -7.16 -7.28 5.90
C VAL A 57 -6.41 -6.20 5.14
N ILE A 58 -5.28 -6.59 4.56
CA ILE A 58 -4.51 -5.76 3.63
C ILE A 58 -4.34 -6.51 2.30
N GLU A 59 -4.65 -5.84 1.20
CA GLU A 59 -4.52 -6.36 -0.15
C GLU A 59 -3.61 -5.43 -0.96
N TYR A 60 -2.89 -6.02 -1.92
CA TYR A 60 -1.93 -5.31 -2.75
C TYR A 60 -2.20 -5.56 -4.22
N MET A 61 -2.05 -4.52 -5.04
CA MET A 61 -2.05 -4.65 -6.50
C MET A 61 -0.89 -3.86 -7.07
N ILE A 62 -0.37 -4.31 -8.22
CA ILE A 62 0.63 -3.56 -8.99
C ILE A 62 0.23 -3.57 -10.46
N GLY A 63 0.54 -2.50 -11.16
CA GLY A 63 0.16 -2.36 -12.56
C GLY A 63 0.19 -0.91 -13.00
N ASP A 64 -0.22 -0.67 -14.24
CA ASP A 64 -0.67 0.66 -14.64
C ASP A 64 -1.99 1.06 -13.93
N GLU A 65 -2.60 2.16 -14.37
CA GLU A 65 -3.91 2.64 -13.89
C GLU A 65 -5.04 1.59 -14.01
N ASN A 66 -4.88 0.56 -14.83
CA ASN A 66 -5.82 -0.54 -15.02
C ASN A 66 -5.35 -1.84 -14.33
N ALA A 67 -4.35 -1.76 -13.45
CA ALA A 67 -3.70 -2.90 -12.80
C ALA A 67 -3.07 -3.91 -13.79
N VAL A 68 -2.58 -3.43 -14.94
CA VAL A 68 -1.92 -4.27 -15.96
C VAL A 68 -0.40 -4.11 -15.91
N ILE A 69 0.31 -5.24 -15.98
CA ILE A 69 1.77 -5.25 -16.12
C ILE A 69 2.12 -5.47 -17.59
N GLN A 70 2.75 -4.47 -18.20
CA GLN A 70 3.20 -4.49 -19.58
C GLN A 70 4.73 -4.72 -19.65
N PRO A 71 5.30 -5.13 -20.80
CA PRO A 71 6.73 -5.40 -20.91
C PRO A 71 7.66 -4.22 -20.51
N ASN A 72 7.24 -2.99 -20.74
CA ASN A 72 7.93 -1.76 -20.33
C ASN A 72 7.81 -1.44 -18.82
N HIS A 73 7.07 -2.25 -18.05
CA HIS A 73 6.96 -2.13 -16.60
C HIS A 73 7.86 -3.13 -15.85
N LEU A 74 8.52 -4.06 -16.56
CA LEU A 74 9.25 -5.17 -15.91
C LEU A 74 10.41 -4.70 -15.03
N ASP A 75 11.09 -3.62 -15.41
CA ASP A 75 12.17 -2.98 -14.64
C ASP A 75 11.67 -2.34 -13.33
N LYS A 76 10.37 -2.06 -13.22
CA LYS A 76 9.72 -1.41 -12.07
C LYS A 76 9.15 -2.39 -11.07
N LEU A 77 9.04 -3.67 -11.45
CA LEU A 77 8.49 -4.71 -10.58
C LEU A 77 9.29 -4.88 -9.29
N GLU A 78 10.61 -4.76 -9.35
CA GLU A 78 11.46 -4.90 -8.17
C GLU A 78 11.16 -3.82 -7.13
N VAL A 79 11.02 -2.57 -7.57
CA VAL A 79 10.66 -1.43 -6.72
C VAL A 79 9.24 -1.60 -6.15
N ALA A 80 8.25 -1.91 -7.00
CA ALA A 80 6.87 -2.09 -6.56
C ALA A 80 6.71 -3.22 -5.53
N VAL A 81 7.38 -4.36 -5.77
CA VAL A 81 7.41 -5.49 -4.82
C VAL A 81 8.17 -5.11 -3.54
N GLY A 82 9.22 -4.30 -3.63
CA GLY A 82 9.92 -3.75 -2.47
C GLY A 82 9.00 -2.93 -1.57
N ILE A 83 8.21 -2.03 -2.16
CA ILE A 83 7.21 -1.23 -1.46
C ILE A 83 6.15 -2.13 -0.80
N ILE A 84 5.65 -3.16 -1.50
CA ILE A 84 4.69 -4.12 -0.92
C ILE A 84 5.28 -4.80 0.30
N LYS A 85 6.52 -5.31 0.20
CA LYS A 85 7.17 -6.00 1.33
C LYS A 85 7.33 -5.07 2.53
N LEU A 86 7.79 -3.85 2.31
CA LEU A 86 7.93 -2.84 3.35
C LEU A 86 6.58 -2.49 3.99
N ALA A 87 5.55 -2.26 3.16
CA ALA A 87 4.20 -1.97 3.60
C ALA A 87 3.63 -3.10 4.46
N HIS A 88 3.81 -4.36 4.02
CA HIS A 88 3.37 -5.54 4.76
C HIS A 88 4.11 -5.73 6.09
N GLU A 89 5.43 -5.55 6.09
CA GLU A 89 6.23 -5.60 7.32
C GLU A 89 5.77 -4.53 8.32
N LEU A 90 5.59 -3.29 7.84
CA LEU A 90 5.15 -2.19 8.70
C LEU A 90 3.74 -2.44 9.24
N ALA A 91 2.84 -2.99 8.43
CA ALA A 91 1.48 -3.30 8.84
C ALA A 91 1.46 -4.41 9.91
N THR A 92 2.20 -5.51 9.72
CA THR A 92 2.26 -6.61 10.69
C THR A 92 2.91 -6.22 12.02
N GLN A 93 3.80 -5.22 12.04
CA GLN A 93 4.33 -4.64 13.27
C GLN A 93 3.30 -3.79 14.05
N LYS A 94 2.37 -3.14 13.35
CA LYS A 94 1.43 -2.17 13.93
C LYS A 94 0.05 -2.75 14.26
N PHE A 95 -0.40 -3.74 13.50
CA PHE A 95 -1.77 -4.25 13.58
C PHE A 95 -1.78 -5.71 14.03
N ALA A 96 -2.27 -5.96 15.25
CA ALA A 96 -2.37 -7.30 15.80
C ALA A 96 -3.29 -8.22 14.98
N CYS A 97 -4.31 -7.67 14.32
CA CYS A 97 -5.20 -8.40 13.41
C CYS A 97 -4.49 -8.99 12.19
N LEU A 98 -3.33 -8.44 11.79
CA LEU A 98 -2.51 -8.95 10.68
C LEU A 98 -1.43 -9.93 11.10
N GLN A 99 -1.21 -10.15 12.41
CA GLN A 99 -0.19 -11.08 12.90
C GLN A 99 -0.68 -12.54 12.94
N ARG A 100 -2.00 -12.74 12.77
CA ARG A 100 -2.66 -14.04 12.89
C ARG A 100 -3.01 -14.67 11.55
N SER A 101 -2.75 -13.97 10.44
CA SER A 101 -3.14 -14.30 9.07
C SER A 101 -2.10 -15.14 8.33
#